data_AF-A0AAV5V0M3-F1
#
_entry.id   AF-A0AAV5V0M3-F1
#
_cell.length_a   1.000
_cell.length_b   1.000
_cell.length_c   1.000
_cell.angle_alpha   90.00
_cell.angle_beta   90.00
_cell.angle_gamma   90.00
#
_symmetry.space_group_name_H-M   'P 1'
#
loop_
_entity.id
_entity.type
_entity.pdbx_description
1 polymer ?
#
loop_
_entity_poly.entity_id
_entity_poly.type
_entity_poly.pdbx_seq_one_letter_code
_entity_poly.pdbx_strand_id
1 'polypeptide(L)'
;ISMITLSTSVLVTEALTCRKAVIATTPHPIDNTTSFPFDEGIRECEPGFDRCGNFKFLHKWRLSMLEGNLRHFSMLEGNFTFKGTMCMSGKDCKTIDASPSDSCIGRRYCCCDTDNCADLSFID
;
A
#
# COMPACT_ATOMS: atom_id res chain seq x y z
N ILE A 1 -5.63 -55.46 -1.29
CA ILE A 1 -5.35 -54.23 -0.52
C ILE A 1 -5.11 -53.13 -1.55
N SER A 2 -6.14 -52.32 -1.85
CA SER A 2 -6.03 -51.21 -2.80
C SER A 2 -5.44 -50.01 -2.06
N MET A 3 -4.30 -49.51 -2.54
CA MET A 3 -3.71 -48.26 -2.05
C MET A 3 -4.53 -47.09 -2.57
N ILE A 4 -5.07 -46.29 -1.66
CA ILE A 4 -5.70 -45.01 -1.96
C ILE A 4 -4.57 -43.97 -1.96
N THR A 5 -4.24 -43.44 -3.13
CA THR A 5 -3.35 -42.29 -3.28
C THR A 5 -4.10 -41.05 -2.81
N LEU A 6 -3.74 -40.51 -1.64
CA LEU A 6 -4.21 -39.19 -1.20
C LEU A 6 -3.45 -38.13 -2.00
N SER A 7 -4.08 -37.54 -3.00
CA SER A 7 -3.62 -36.30 -3.62
C SER A 7 -3.91 -35.14 -2.67
N THR A 8 -2.90 -34.68 -1.93
CA THR A 8 -2.95 -33.40 -1.24
C THR A 8 -2.79 -32.28 -2.26
N SER A 9 -3.90 -31.65 -2.63
CA SER A 9 -3.89 -30.40 -3.40
C SER A 9 -3.27 -29.32 -2.53
N VAL A 10 -2.02 -28.97 -2.78
CA VAL A 10 -1.43 -27.72 -2.27
C VAL A 10 -2.17 -26.59 -2.99
N LEU A 11 -3.08 -25.89 -2.31
CA LEU A 11 -3.56 -24.61 -2.80
C LEU A 11 -2.34 -23.69 -2.87
N VAL A 12 -1.81 -23.50 -4.08
CA VAL A 12 -0.93 -22.38 -4.36
C VAL A 12 -1.84 -21.16 -4.37
N THR A 13 -1.97 -20.48 -3.23
CA THR A 13 -2.51 -19.12 -3.21
C THR A 13 -1.51 -18.27 -3.96
N GLU A 14 -1.88 -17.83 -5.17
CA GLU A 14 -1.11 -16.85 -5.93
C GLU A 14 -0.87 -15.62 -5.04
N ALA A 15 0.37 -15.12 -5.04
CA ALA A 15 0.71 -13.96 -4.24
C ALA A 15 -0.01 -12.73 -4.81
N LEU A 16 -0.69 -11.98 -3.95
CA LEU A 16 -1.38 -10.75 -4.33
C LEU A 16 -0.39 -9.78 -5.00
N THR A 17 -0.81 -9.13 -6.07
CA THR A 17 -0.04 -8.07 -6.73
C THR A 17 -0.67 -6.71 -6.49
N CYS A 18 0.16 -5.73 -6.14
CA CYS A 18 -0.30 -4.35 -5.93
C CYS A 18 0.64 -3.36 -6.59
N ARG A 19 0.11 -2.20 -6.99
CA ARG A 19 0.96 -1.06 -7.34
C ARG A 19 1.60 -0.49 -6.08
N LYS A 20 2.90 -0.29 -6.12
CA LYS A 20 3.68 0.39 -5.08
C LYS A 20 4.14 1.75 -5.60
N ALA A 21 3.46 2.79 -5.14
CA ALA A 21 3.75 4.15 -5.56
C ALA A 21 3.36 5.16 -4.48
N VAL A 22 4.21 6.14 -4.23
CA VAL A 22 4.07 7.13 -3.17
C VAL A 22 4.53 8.49 -3.67
N ILE A 23 3.82 9.54 -3.28
CA ILE A 23 4.17 10.93 -3.55
C ILE A 23 4.32 11.62 -2.21
N ALA A 24 5.50 12.18 -1.96
CA ALA A 24 5.73 13.09 -0.84
C ALA A 24 5.61 14.54 -1.33
N THR A 25 4.89 15.38 -0.60
CA THR A 25 4.64 16.79 -0.97
C THR A 25 4.97 17.70 0.21
N THR A 26 5.71 18.79 -0.02
CA THR A 26 5.90 19.83 0.99
C THR A 26 4.89 20.96 0.81
N PRO A 27 4.24 21.44 1.88
CA PRO A 27 3.56 22.72 1.82
C PRO A 27 4.61 23.82 1.74
N HIS A 28 4.61 24.59 0.64
CA HIS A 28 5.33 25.85 0.57
C HIS A 28 4.37 27.02 0.83
N PRO A 29 4.77 28.03 1.62
CA PRO A 29 3.91 29.14 2.00
C PRO A 29 3.55 30.10 0.85
N ILE A 30 4.03 29.87 -0.37
CA ILE A 30 3.93 30.80 -1.51
C ILE A 30 3.68 30.04 -2.84
N ASP A 31 2.75 29.09 -2.86
CA ASP A 31 2.19 28.42 -4.06
C ASP A 31 3.01 27.35 -4.82
N ASN A 32 4.28 27.07 -4.51
CA ASN A 32 5.00 25.97 -5.19
C ASN A 32 5.14 24.71 -4.32
N THR A 33 4.14 23.83 -4.34
CA THR A 33 4.25 22.49 -3.74
C THR A 33 5.32 21.66 -4.46
N THR A 34 6.43 21.38 -3.79
CA THR A 34 7.44 20.46 -4.32
C THR A 34 6.97 19.02 -4.09
N SER A 35 6.91 18.25 -5.17
CA SER A 35 6.48 16.84 -5.17
C SER A 35 7.65 15.93 -5.46
N PHE A 36 7.80 14.88 -4.65
CA PHE A 36 8.81 13.83 -4.78
C PHE A 36 8.09 12.50 -5.05
N PRO A 37 7.85 12.17 -6.33
CA PRO A 37 7.20 10.92 -6.71
C PRO A 37 8.17 9.74 -6.61
N PHE A 38 7.65 8.61 -6.17
CA PHE A 38 8.30 7.32 -6.17
C PHE A 38 7.32 6.29 -6.69
N ASP A 39 7.68 5.55 -7.74
CA ASP A 39 6.80 4.54 -8.34
C ASP A 39 7.64 3.32 -8.74
N GLU A 40 7.39 2.18 -8.09
CA GLU A 40 8.00 0.89 -8.43
C GLU A 40 7.12 0.07 -9.39
N GLY A 41 5.96 0.59 -9.78
CA GLY A 41 4.98 -0.11 -10.59
C GLY A 41 4.25 -1.21 -9.80
N ILE A 42 3.77 -2.23 -10.54
CA ILE A 42 3.10 -3.40 -9.98
C ILE A 42 4.14 -4.38 -9.46
N ARG A 43 3.95 -4.87 -8.23
CA ARG A 43 4.84 -5.83 -7.56
C ARG A 43 4.02 -6.89 -6.85
N GLU A 44 4.54 -8.10 -6.80
CA GLU A 44 4.03 -9.14 -5.89
C GLU A 44 4.25 -8.70 -4.44
N CYS A 45 3.25 -8.95 -3.61
CA CYS A 45 3.30 -8.67 -2.19
C CYS A 45 4.10 -9.74 -1.46
N GLU A 46 4.91 -9.29 -0.50
CA GLU A 46 5.66 -10.20 0.37
C GLU A 46 4.70 -11.00 1.28
N PRO A 47 5.10 -12.18 1.76
CA PRO A 47 4.30 -12.96 2.70
C PRO A 47 3.87 -12.13 3.92
N GLY A 48 2.58 -12.15 4.23
CA GLY A 48 1.98 -11.37 5.33
C GLY A 48 1.38 -10.03 4.91
N PHE A 49 1.59 -9.61 3.65
CA PHE A 49 0.92 -8.46 3.05
C PHE A 49 -0.17 -8.95 2.08
N ASP A 50 -1.37 -9.14 2.61
CA ASP A 50 -2.52 -9.75 1.94
C ASP A 50 -3.55 -8.73 1.43
N ARG A 51 -3.19 -7.45 1.40
CA ARG A 51 -4.05 -6.35 0.95
C ARG A 51 -3.27 -5.39 0.04
N CYS A 52 -3.95 -4.77 -0.92
CA CYS A 52 -3.51 -3.49 -1.46
C CYS A 52 -4.21 -2.37 -0.68
N GLY A 53 -3.52 -1.26 -0.44
CA GLY A 53 -4.13 -0.16 0.29
C GLY A 53 -3.67 1.22 -0.14
N ASN A 54 -4.62 2.14 -0.09
CA ASN A 54 -4.42 3.57 -0.32
C ASN A 54 -4.36 4.33 0.99
N PHE A 55 -3.35 5.18 1.13
CA PHE A 55 -3.14 5.98 2.34
C PHE A 55 -2.80 7.42 2.00
N LYS A 56 -3.15 8.30 2.94
CA LYS A 56 -2.63 9.66 3.00
C LYS A 56 -2.21 9.96 4.42
N PHE A 57 -1.00 10.46 4.64
CA PHE A 57 -0.56 10.88 5.96
C PHE A 57 -0.03 12.30 5.94
N LEU A 58 -0.47 13.04 6.93
CA LEU A 58 0.24 14.23 7.37
C LEU A 58 1.38 13.73 8.25
N HIS A 59 2.61 14.05 7.88
CA HIS A 59 3.86 13.73 8.57
C HIS A 59 4.41 12.30 8.39
N LYS A 60 5.74 12.24 8.40
CA LYS A 60 6.57 11.06 8.10
C LYS A 60 6.47 9.94 9.12
N TRP A 61 6.25 10.26 10.41
CA TRP A 61 6.21 9.26 11.49
C TRP A 61 5.05 8.26 11.34
N ARG A 62 3.99 8.62 10.60
CA ARG A 62 2.90 7.68 10.30
C ARG A 62 3.28 6.64 9.24
N LEU A 63 4.22 6.95 8.34
CA LEU A 63 4.75 5.97 7.39
C LEU A 63 5.51 4.86 8.09
N SER A 64 6.25 5.17 9.17
CA SER A 64 6.98 4.16 9.95
C SER A 64 6.06 3.19 10.70
N MET A 65 4.75 3.46 10.73
CA MET A 65 3.76 2.54 11.29
C MET A 65 3.34 1.47 10.28
N LEU A 66 3.60 1.68 8.99
CA LEU A 66 3.35 0.70 7.94
C LEU A 66 4.52 -0.29 7.86
N GLU A 67 4.22 -1.58 7.86
CA GLU A 67 5.22 -2.64 7.83
C GLU A 67 6.00 -2.68 6.50
N GLY A 68 5.44 -2.14 5.41
CA GLY A 68 6.03 -2.11 4.05
C GLY A 68 7.23 -1.16 3.84
N ASN A 69 7.77 -0.58 4.91
CA ASN A 69 9.02 0.17 5.02
C ASN A 69 9.37 1.08 3.82
N LEU A 70 8.91 2.33 3.86
CA LEU A 70 9.24 3.38 2.90
C LEU A 70 10.59 4.05 3.18
N ARG A 71 11.67 3.26 3.26
CA ARG A 71 13.04 3.76 3.52
C ARG A 71 13.48 4.86 2.56
N HIS A 72 12.96 4.86 1.33
CA HIS A 72 13.27 5.89 0.33
C HIS A 72 12.97 7.31 0.85
N PHE A 73 11.92 7.46 1.66
CA PHE A 73 11.52 8.75 2.23
C PHE A 73 12.15 9.03 3.60
N SER A 74 13.01 8.13 4.10
CA SER A 74 13.71 8.29 5.39
C SER A 74 14.70 9.47 5.39
N MET A 75 15.14 9.94 4.23
CA MET A 75 16.02 11.11 4.10
C MET A 75 15.28 12.44 4.02
N LEU A 76 13.96 12.45 3.85
CA LEU A 76 13.19 13.68 3.82
C LEU A 76 13.05 14.27 5.22
N GLU A 77 13.50 15.51 5.39
CA GLU A 77 13.40 16.30 6.61
C GLU A 77 12.41 17.46 6.42
N GLY A 78 11.46 17.62 7.34
CA GLY A 78 10.45 18.67 7.30
C GLY A 78 9.00 18.17 7.28
N ASN A 79 8.08 19.09 7.04
CA ASN A 79 6.65 18.79 6.98
C ASN A 79 6.29 18.28 5.58
N PHE A 80 6.07 16.98 5.46
CA PHE A 80 5.61 16.35 4.24
C PHE A 80 4.22 15.76 4.43
N THR A 81 3.40 15.87 3.39
CA THR A 81 2.22 15.05 3.19
C THR A 81 2.59 13.92 2.25
N PHE A 82 2.30 12.69 2.67
CA PHE A 82 2.54 11.50 1.88
C PHE A 82 1.22 10.93 1.43
N LYS A 83 1.11 10.60 0.15
CA LYS A 83 0.00 9.82 -0.38
C LYS A 83 0.52 8.67 -1.20
N GLY A 84 -0.09 7.51 -1.13
CA GLY A 84 0.38 6.36 -1.89
C GLY A 84 -0.53 5.16 -1.88
N THR A 85 -0.08 4.18 -2.65
CA THR A 85 -0.59 2.81 -2.74
C THR A 85 0.56 1.84 -2.47
N MET A 86 0.29 0.75 -1.76
CA MET A 86 1.24 -0.35 -1.58
C MET A 86 0.55 -1.63 -1.11
N CYS A 87 1.29 -2.74 -1.08
CA CYS A 87 0.94 -3.92 -0.31
C CYS A 87 0.87 -3.57 1.19
N MET A 88 -0.17 -4.04 1.87
CA MET A 88 -0.48 -3.80 3.27
C MET A 88 -0.85 -5.11 3.95
N SER A 89 -0.49 -5.23 5.23
CA SER A 89 -1.06 -6.28 6.08
C SER A 89 -2.45 -5.87 6.58
N GLY A 90 -3.27 -6.84 7.00
CA GLY A 90 -4.51 -6.52 7.71
C GLY A 90 -4.32 -5.62 8.96
N LYS A 91 -3.12 -5.58 9.56
CA LYS A 91 -2.77 -4.67 10.66
C LYS A 91 -2.46 -3.26 10.18
N ASP A 92 -1.77 -3.11 9.04
CA ASP A 92 -1.53 -1.81 8.41
C ASP A 92 -2.88 -1.14 8.08
N CYS A 93 -3.81 -1.89 7.48
CA CYS A 93 -5.16 -1.40 7.18
C CYS A 93 -5.90 -0.87 8.41
N LYS A 94 -5.77 -1.56 9.56
CA LYS A 94 -6.33 -1.10 10.84
C LYS A 94 -5.63 0.16 11.36
N THR A 95 -4.30 0.21 11.22
CA THR A 95 -3.48 1.34 11.67
C THR A 95 -3.87 2.64 10.96
N ILE A 96 -4.26 2.57 9.70
CA ILE A 96 -4.68 3.73 8.90
C ILE A 96 -6.19 3.98 8.93
N ASP A 97 -6.94 3.21 9.72
CA ASP A 97 -8.40 3.22 9.76
C ASP A 97 -9.03 3.09 8.36
N ALA A 98 -8.50 2.13 7.58
CA ALA A 98 -8.95 1.91 6.22
C ALA A 98 -10.33 1.25 6.18
N SER A 99 -11.17 1.74 5.27
CA SER A 99 -12.42 1.05 4.90
C SER A 99 -12.11 -0.15 3.99
N PRO A 100 -12.68 -1.33 4.27
CA PRO A 100 -12.60 -2.46 3.35
C PRO A 100 -13.42 -2.16 2.08
N SER A 101 -12.92 -2.59 0.92
CA SER A 101 -13.57 -2.41 -0.37
C SER A 101 -13.07 -3.46 -1.35
N ASP A 102 -13.85 -3.77 -2.39
CA ASP A 102 -13.37 -4.60 -3.51
C ASP A 102 -12.38 -3.84 -4.40
N SER A 103 -12.48 -2.50 -4.39
CA SER A 103 -11.58 -1.60 -5.10
C SER A 103 -11.35 -0.31 -4.30
N CYS A 104 -10.09 0.13 -4.27
CA CYS A 104 -9.64 1.36 -3.67
C CYS A 104 -9.28 2.44 -4.70
N ILE A 105 -9.52 2.20 -6.00
CA ILE A 105 -9.30 3.19 -7.06
C ILE A 105 -10.10 4.46 -6.73
N GLY A 106 -9.41 5.61 -6.71
CA GLY A 106 -9.99 6.90 -6.36
C GLY A 106 -10.38 7.07 -4.88
N ARG A 107 -10.09 6.10 -4.00
CA ARG A 107 -10.42 6.15 -2.57
C ARG A 107 -9.18 6.24 -1.69
N ARG A 108 -9.21 7.13 -0.70
CA ARG A 108 -8.20 7.23 0.37
C ARG A 108 -8.60 6.38 1.58
N TYR A 109 -7.63 5.95 2.38
CA TYR A 109 -7.85 5.10 3.57
C TYR A 109 -8.74 3.92 3.23
N CYS A 110 -8.26 3.11 2.30
CA CYS A 110 -9.00 1.98 1.76
C CYS A 110 -8.06 0.79 1.64
N CYS A 111 -8.56 -0.40 1.93
CA CYS A 111 -7.87 -1.66 1.67
C CYS A 111 -8.76 -2.64 0.91
N CYS A 112 -8.13 -3.41 0.02
CA CYS A 112 -8.77 -4.40 -0.85
C CYS A 112 -7.83 -5.62 -1.02
N ASP A 113 -8.37 -6.79 -1.38
CA ASP A 113 -7.64 -8.08 -1.46
C ASP A 113 -7.60 -8.70 -2.86
N THR A 114 -7.86 -7.89 -3.90
CA THR A 114 -7.76 -8.32 -5.29
C THR A 114 -6.59 -7.66 -5.99
N ASP A 115 -6.06 -8.29 -7.03
CA ASP A 115 -4.89 -7.77 -7.73
C ASP A 115 -5.12 -6.35 -8.25
N ASN A 116 -4.15 -5.47 -7.96
CA ASN A 116 -4.10 -4.10 -8.46
C ASN A 116 -5.37 -3.28 -8.17
N CYS A 117 -6.06 -3.63 -7.08
CA CYS A 117 -7.31 -2.98 -6.69
C CYS A 117 -7.12 -1.56 -6.12
N ALA A 118 -5.88 -1.13 -5.91
CA ALA A 118 -5.53 0.20 -5.40
C ALA A 118 -4.57 0.93 -6.35
N ASP A 119 -4.75 2.24 -6.48
CA ASP A 119 -3.89 3.12 -7.27
C ASP A 119 -3.75 4.52 -6.65
N LEU A 120 -2.85 5.32 -7.23
CA LEU A 120 -2.55 6.69 -6.80
C LEU A 120 -3.59 7.74 -7.28
N SER A 121 -4.72 7.32 -7.87
CA SER A 121 -5.67 8.22 -8.54
C SER A 121 -6.56 9.01 -7.58
N PHE A 122 -6.52 8.73 -6.27
CA PHE A 122 -7.36 9.46 -5.31
C PHE A 122 -6.92 10.92 -5.21
N ILE A 123 -7.91 11.80 -5.33
CA ILE A 123 -7.80 13.26 -5.25
C ILE A 123 -8.36 13.68 -3.89
N ASP A 124 -7.75 14.69 -3.28
CA ASP A 124 -8.19 15.27 -2.00
C ASP A 124 -9.34 16.24 -2.12
#